data_AF-A0A535B3X2-F1
#
_entry.id   AF-A0A535B3X2-F1
#
_cell.length_a   1.000
_cell.length_b   1.000
_cell.length_c   1.000
_cell.angle_alpha   90.00
_cell.angle_beta   90.00
_cell.angle_gamma   90.00
#
_symmetry.space_group_name_H-M   'P 1'
#
loop_
_entity.id
_entity.type
_entity.pdbx_description
1 polymer ?
#
loop_
_entity_poly.entity_id
_entity_poly.type
_entity_poly.pdbx_seq_one_letter_code
_entity_poly.pdbx_strand_id
1 'polypeptide(L)'
;MTELLEWLAKYSPAVVVLLALGAALLFVIKLIVEKSIASEFDAKSKMFEAVLKRRSAFEEKVLSDRFALITGLAARLERVMTNLNRLKSGYPTPNGFVKQNEIIPLTEIFEDVKIHRLVLGDDFYTLFLKQAEVVLEAANAPSFEDWRGGKEWAQLQEQTRLTAEAAFGLSKIRW
;
A
#
# COMPACT_ATOMS: atom_id res chain seq x y z
N MET A 1 -15.50 -54.56 -28.16
CA MET A 1 -14.39 -54.63 -29.15
C MET A 1 -14.71 -55.59 -30.29
N THR A 2 -15.28 -56.76 -30.00
CA THR A 2 -15.67 -57.79 -30.99
C THR A 2 -16.74 -57.32 -31.98
N GLU A 3 -17.78 -56.62 -31.52
CA GLU A 3 -18.85 -56.08 -32.40
C GLU A 3 -18.34 -55.08 -33.45
N LEU A 4 -17.32 -54.28 -33.10
CA LEU A 4 -16.76 -53.25 -33.97
C LEU A 4 -15.90 -53.87 -35.08
N LEU A 5 -15.17 -54.95 -34.75
CA LEU A 5 -14.39 -55.74 -35.69
C LEU A 5 -15.29 -56.54 -36.64
N GLU A 6 -16.38 -57.13 -36.14
CA GLU A 6 -17.37 -57.83 -36.97
C GLU A 6 -18.12 -56.88 -37.93
N TRP A 7 -18.39 -55.65 -37.49
CA TRP A 7 -18.99 -54.62 -38.34
C TRP A 7 -18.02 -54.11 -39.42
N LEU A 8 -16.75 -53.91 -39.08
CA LEU A 8 -15.69 -53.52 -40.02
C LEU A 8 -15.39 -54.60 -41.08
N ALA A 9 -15.51 -55.88 -40.72
CA ALA A 9 -15.32 -57.00 -41.64
C ALA A 9 -16.35 -57.07 -42.79
N LYS A 10 -17.48 -56.34 -42.67
CA LYS A 10 -18.50 -56.23 -43.72
C LYS A 10 -18.17 -55.21 -44.82
N TYR A 11 -17.14 -54.38 -44.62
CA TYR A 11 -16.73 -53.33 -45.54
C TYR A 11 -15.43 -53.69 -46.27
N SER A 12 -15.18 -53.08 -47.44
CA SER A 12 -13.94 -53.33 -48.18
C SER A 12 -12.72 -52.83 -47.38
N PRO A 13 -11.54 -53.45 -47.52
CA PRO A 13 -10.32 -53.04 -46.81
C PRO A 13 -9.99 -51.54 -47.00
N ALA A 14 -10.29 -50.99 -48.18
CA ALA A 14 -10.08 -49.58 -48.48
C ALA A 14 -10.97 -48.66 -47.62
N VAL A 15 -12.23 -49.04 -47.37
CA VAL A 15 -13.18 -48.27 -46.54
C VAL A 15 -12.76 -48.31 -45.06
N VAL A 16 -12.27 -49.45 -44.58
CA VAL A 16 -11.73 -49.59 -43.22
C VAL A 16 -10.53 -48.68 -42.99
N VAL A 17 -9.59 -48.64 -43.95
CA VAL A 17 -8.42 -47.76 -43.88
C VAL A 17 -8.82 -46.28 -43.89
N LEU A 18 -9.81 -45.90 -44.70
CA LEU A 18 -10.35 -44.54 -44.75
C LEU A 18 -11.00 -44.12 -43.42
N LEU A 19 -11.76 -45.01 -42.79
CA LEU A 19 -12.35 -44.78 -41.46
C LEU A 19 -11.27 -44.64 -40.38
N ALA A 20 -10.24 -45.48 -40.41
CA ALA A 20 -9.12 -45.39 -39.48
C ALA A 20 -8.34 -44.08 -39.65
N LEU A 21 -8.10 -43.64 -40.89
CA LEU A 21 -7.50 -42.34 -41.20
C LEU A 21 -8.37 -41.18 -40.72
N GLY A 22 -9.69 -41.25 -40.94
CA GLY A 22 -10.63 -40.23 -40.46
C GLY A 22 -10.64 -40.13 -38.93
N ALA A 23 -10.65 -41.27 -38.23
CA ALA A 23 -10.58 -41.33 -36.77
C ALA A 23 -9.25 -40.79 -36.24
N ALA A 24 -8.12 -41.13 -36.89
CA ALA A 24 -6.81 -40.60 -36.55
C ALA A 24 -6.74 -39.08 -36.75
N LEU A 25 -7.29 -38.57 -37.85
CA LEU A 25 -7.34 -37.13 -38.13
C LEU A 25 -8.17 -36.39 -37.07
N LEU A 26 -9.35 -36.90 -36.73
CA LEU A 26 -10.20 -36.33 -35.68
C LEU A 26 -9.51 -36.32 -34.32
N PHE A 27 -8.78 -37.40 -33.99
CA PHE A 27 -8.00 -37.48 -32.77
C PHE A 27 -6.87 -36.43 -32.74
N VAL A 28 -6.13 -36.27 -33.84
CA VAL A 28 -5.07 -35.26 -33.95
C VAL A 28 -5.64 -33.85 -33.85
N ILE A 29 -6.74 -33.55 -34.54
CA ILE A 29 -7.41 -32.25 -34.46
C ILE A 29 -7.85 -31.96 -33.03
N LYS A 30 -8.50 -32.93 -32.35
CA LYS A 30 -8.89 -32.81 -30.95
C LYS A 30 -7.68 -32.49 -30.07
N LEU A 31 -6.58 -33.22 -30.24
CA LEU A 31 -5.36 -33.02 -29.46
C LEU A 31 -4.74 -31.63 -29.68
N ILE A 32 -4.73 -31.15 -30.93
CA ILE A 32 -4.26 -29.80 -31.27
C ILE A 32 -5.14 -28.74 -30.60
N VAL A 33 -6.47 -28.90 -30.67
CA VAL A 33 -7.43 -27.97 -30.06
C VAL A 33 -7.26 -27.94 -28.54
N GLU A 34 -7.20 -29.10 -27.88
CA GLU A 34 -7.00 -29.19 -26.43
C GLU A 34 -5.68 -28.53 -26.00
N LYS A 35 -4.60 -28.77 -26.75
CA LYS A 35 -3.29 -28.20 -26.46
C LYS A 35 -3.26 -26.68 -26.71
N SER A 36 -3.96 -26.20 -27.73
CA SER A 36 -4.10 -24.76 -28.02
C SER A 36 -4.90 -24.04 -26.93
N ILE A 37 -6.01 -24.64 -26.48
CA ILE A 37 -6.82 -24.07 -25.38
C ILE A 37 -6.01 -24.04 -24.08
N ALA A 38 -5.29 -25.12 -23.75
CA ALA A 38 -4.43 -25.16 -22.57
C ALA A 38 -3.32 -24.10 -22.62
N SER A 39 -2.71 -23.89 -23.79
CA SER A 39 -1.70 -22.85 -24.02
C SER A 39 -2.26 -21.44 -23.82
N GLU A 40 -3.45 -21.14 -24.34
CA GLU A 40 -4.07 -19.83 -24.14
C GLU A 40 -4.44 -19.59 -22.68
N PHE A 41 -4.97 -20.60 -21.99
CA PHE A 41 -5.29 -20.52 -20.57
C PHE A 41 -4.04 -20.26 -19.72
N ASP A 42 -2.94 -20.96 -19.97
CA ASP A 42 -1.67 -20.76 -19.27
C ASP A 42 -1.10 -19.35 -19.53
N ALA A 43 -1.15 -18.87 -20.78
CA ALA A 43 -0.73 -17.52 -21.13
C ALA A 43 -1.56 -16.44 -20.40
N LYS A 44 -2.89 -16.61 -20.35
CA LYS A 44 -3.78 -15.69 -19.61
C LYS A 44 -3.55 -15.77 -18.10
N SER A 45 -3.38 -16.98 -17.55
CA SER A 45 -3.08 -17.19 -16.12
C SER A 45 -1.82 -16.45 -15.70
N LYS A 46 -0.73 -16.59 -16.46
CA LYS A 46 0.53 -15.90 -16.20
C LYS A 46 0.39 -14.37 -16.28
N MET A 47 -0.40 -13.86 -17.21
CA MET A 47 -0.69 -12.41 -17.26
C MET A 47 -1.48 -11.95 -16.03
N PHE A 48 -2.50 -12.70 -15.62
CA PHE A 48 -3.28 -12.38 -14.41
C PHE A 48 -2.42 -12.44 -13.15
N GLU A 49 -1.58 -13.46 -12.98
CA GLU A 49 -0.64 -13.57 -11.87
C GLU A 49 0.36 -12.40 -11.86
N ALA A 50 0.93 -12.02 -13.01
CA ALA A 50 1.85 -10.89 -13.10
C ALA A 50 1.15 -9.56 -12.72
N VAL A 51 -0.09 -9.36 -13.17
CA VAL A 51 -0.89 -8.17 -12.82
C VAL A 51 -1.25 -8.17 -11.33
N LEU A 52 -1.67 -9.30 -10.77
CA LEU A 52 -1.97 -9.45 -9.34
C LEU A 52 -0.72 -9.20 -8.48
N LYS A 53 0.43 -9.77 -8.85
CA LYS A 53 1.70 -9.56 -8.17
C LYS A 53 2.16 -8.10 -8.26
N ARG A 54 2.00 -7.46 -9.42
CA ARG A 54 2.33 -6.04 -9.61
C ARG A 54 1.42 -5.14 -8.77
N ARG A 55 0.12 -5.43 -8.72
CA ARG A 55 -0.84 -4.71 -7.88
C ARG A 55 -0.52 -4.88 -6.40
N SER A 56 -0.18 -6.10 -5.98
CA SER A 56 0.26 -6.39 -4.61
C SER A 56 1.54 -5.63 -4.24
N ALA A 57 2.55 -5.60 -5.11
CA ALA A 57 3.79 -4.86 -4.86
C ALA A 57 3.57 -3.34 -4.85
N PHE A 58 2.65 -2.83 -5.67
CA PHE A 58 2.26 -1.42 -5.64
C PHE A 58 1.53 -1.07 -4.34
N GLU A 59 0.56 -1.88 -3.93
CA GLU A 59 -0.17 -1.71 -2.66
C GLU A 59 0.78 -1.77 -1.46
N GLU A 60 1.71 -2.73 -1.43
CA GLU A 60 2.75 -2.83 -0.39
C GLU A 60 3.64 -1.59 -0.36
N LYS A 61 4.10 -1.12 -1.53
CA LYS A 61 4.92 0.10 -1.60
C LYS A 61 4.16 1.32 -1.12
N VAL A 62 2.91 1.50 -1.55
CA VAL A 62 2.07 2.63 -1.13
C VAL A 62 1.84 2.61 0.39
N LEU A 63 1.59 1.44 0.97
CA LEU A 63 1.45 1.29 2.43
C LEU A 63 2.76 1.59 3.15
N SER A 64 3.89 1.12 2.64
CA SER A 64 5.22 1.39 3.19
C SER A 64 5.56 2.88 3.13
N ASP A 65 5.34 3.53 1.99
CA ASP A 65 5.58 4.96 1.79
C ASP A 65 4.68 5.80 2.72
N ARG A 66 3.39 5.42 2.84
CA ARG A 66 2.45 6.06 3.77
C ARG A 66 2.90 5.90 5.23
N PHE A 67 3.34 4.72 5.64
CA PHE A 67 3.83 4.46 6.99
C PHE A 67 5.10 5.25 7.31
N ALA A 68 6.07 5.28 6.39
CA ALA A 68 7.29 6.06 6.51
C ALA A 68 7.01 7.56 6.62
N LEU A 69 6.04 8.07 5.86
CA LEU A 69 5.62 9.46 5.92
C LEU A 69 4.97 9.80 7.27
N ILE A 70 4.03 8.98 7.75
CA ILE A 70 3.34 9.18 9.03
C ILE A 70 4.35 9.21 10.19
N THR A 71 5.24 8.21 10.25
CA THR A 71 6.27 8.13 11.30
C THR A 71 7.27 9.28 11.22
N GLY A 72 7.65 9.68 10.01
CA GLY A 72 8.52 10.84 9.78
C GLY A 72 7.91 12.16 10.26
N LEU A 73 6.63 12.41 9.93
CA LEU A 73 5.91 13.61 10.37
C LEU A 73 5.73 13.65 11.88
N ALA A 74 5.31 12.52 12.49
CA ALA A 74 5.16 12.42 13.94
C ALA A 74 6.48 12.73 14.67
N ALA A 75 7.59 12.12 14.25
CA ALA A 75 8.91 12.36 14.84
C ALA A 75 9.42 13.78 14.61
N ARG A 76 9.04 14.45 13.51
CA ARG A 76 9.39 15.86 13.28
C ARG A 76 8.59 16.78 14.19
N LEU A 77 7.27 16.59 14.31
CA LEU A 77 6.43 17.38 15.21
C LEU A 77 6.88 17.24 16.68
N GLU A 78 7.22 16.03 17.13
CA GLU A 78 7.73 15.81 18.48
C GLU A 78 9.08 16.51 18.73
N ARG A 79 9.96 16.52 17.72
CA ARG A 79 11.22 17.29 17.77
C ARG A 79 10.98 18.79 17.81
N VAL A 80 10.02 19.31 17.03
CA VAL A 80 9.63 20.73 17.10
C VAL A 80 9.16 21.06 18.49
N MET A 81 8.29 20.23 19.07
CA MET A 81 7.76 20.45 20.41
C MET A 81 8.84 20.42 21.50
N THR A 82 9.78 19.47 21.37
CA THR A 82 10.95 19.39 22.25
C THR A 82 11.83 20.65 22.14
N ASN A 83 12.09 21.11 20.92
CA ASN A 83 12.90 22.30 20.68
C ASN A 83 12.20 23.59 21.11
N LEU A 84 10.88 23.67 20.97
CA LEU A 84 10.07 24.75 21.53
C LEU A 84 10.21 24.80 23.05
N ASN A 85 10.15 23.64 23.72
CA ASN A 85 10.30 23.59 25.17
C ASN A 85 11.70 24.02 25.61
N ARG A 86 12.73 23.58 24.88
CA ARG A 86 14.11 24.06 25.07
C ARG A 86 14.23 25.57 24.91
N LEU A 87 13.68 26.12 23.83
CA LEU A 87 13.71 27.56 23.54
C LEU A 87 13.09 28.37 24.69
N LYS A 88 11.89 27.96 25.13
CA LYS A 88 11.16 28.62 26.21
C LYS A 88 11.81 28.46 27.58
N SER A 89 12.56 27.39 27.77
CA SER A 89 13.33 27.11 28.99
C SER A 89 14.75 27.74 28.96
N GLY A 90 15.09 28.52 27.92
CA GLY A 90 16.38 29.20 27.79
C GLY A 90 17.55 28.31 27.33
N TYR A 91 17.28 27.10 26.86
CA TYR A 91 18.29 26.21 26.30
C TYR A 91 18.51 26.48 24.80
N PRO A 92 19.72 26.22 24.27
CA PRO A 92 20.00 26.40 22.86
C PRO A 92 19.15 25.45 22.00
N THR A 93 18.70 25.97 20.85
CA THR A 93 18.02 25.20 19.80
C THR A 93 18.93 25.04 18.58
N PRO A 94 18.64 24.09 17.68
CA PRO A 94 19.41 23.91 16.45
C PRO A 94 19.44 25.19 15.59
N ASN A 95 20.54 25.37 14.85
CA ASN A 95 20.67 26.50 13.93
C ASN A 95 19.52 26.52 12.91
N GLY A 96 18.93 27.71 12.70
CA GLY A 96 17.82 27.89 11.77
C GLY A 96 16.46 27.44 12.29
N PHE A 97 16.36 27.00 13.55
CA PHE A 97 15.08 26.63 14.16
C PHE A 97 14.07 27.79 14.18
N VAL A 98 14.54 28.99 14.55
CA VAL A 98 13.78 30.24 14.42
C VAL A 98 14.52 31.17 13.46
N LYS A 99 13.83 31.69 12.46
CA LYS A 99 14.36 32.69 11.52
C LYS A 99 13.26 33.68 11.18
N GLN A 100 13.55 34.99 11.21
CA GLN A 100 12.57 36.03 10.89
C GLN A 100 11.24 35.90 11.66
N ASN A 101 11.30 35.49 12.93
CA ASN A 101 10.14 35.26 13.79
C ASN A 101 9.23 34.08 13.36
N GLU A 102 9.75 33.15 12.57
CA GLU A 102 9.08 31.94 12.11
C GLU A 102 9.82 30.69 12.61
N ILE A 103 9.06 29.64 12.95
CA ILE A 103 9.61 28.32 13.27
C ILE A 103 9.69 27.52 11.98
N ILE A 104 10.84 27.58 11.32
CA ILE A 104 11.04 27.00 9.98
C ILE A 104 10.59 25.53 9.90
N PRO A 105 10.97 24.64 10.84
CA PRO A 105 10.56 23.24 10.74
C PRO A 105 9.04 23.03 10.89
N LEU A 106 8.33 23.94 11.56
CA LEU A 106 6.87 23.86 11.68
C LEU A 106 6.19 24.25 10.36
N THR A 107 6.69 25.28 9.70
CA THR A 107 6.22 25.68 8.36
C THR A 107 6.41 24.56 7.35
N GLU A 108 7.59 23.93 7.33
CA GLU A 108 7.85 22.77 6.47
C GLU A 108 6.85 21.63 6.73
N ILE A 109 6.48 21.37 8.00
CA ILE A 109 5.48 20.35 8.33
C ILE A 109 4.11 20.71 7.77
N PHE A 110 3.67 21.97 7.86
CA PHE A 110 2.41 22.41 7.25
C PHE A 110 2.41 22.23 5.72
N GLU A 111 3.52 22.54 5.06
CA GLU A 111 3.69 22.32 3.62
C GLU A 111 3.66 20.83 3.27
N ASP A 112 4.42 20.01 3.99
CA ASP A 112 4.51 18.57 3.75
C ASP A 112 3.16 17.87 3.96
N VAL A 113 2.40 18.24 5.00
CA VAL A 113 1.06 17.70 5.24
C VAL A 113 0.12 18.05 4.08
N LYS A 114 0.20 19.28 3.53
CA LYS A 114 -0.60 19.70 2.37
C LYS A 114 -0.19 18.97 1.10
N ILE A 115 1.10 18.89 0.80
CA ILE A 115 1.64 18.24 -0.40
C ILE A 115 1.26 16.76 -0.42
N HIS A 116 1.38 16.08 0.72
CA HIS A 116 1.17 14.64 0.81
C HIS A 116 -0.24 14.23 1.23
N ARG A 117 -1.23 15.14 1.16
CA ARG A 117 -2.62 14.85 1.56
C ARG A 117 -3.17 13.55 0.95
N LEU A 118 -2.91 13.32 -0.34
CA LEU A 118 -3.40 12.12 -1.05
C LEU A 118 -2.79 10.82 -0.51
N VAL A 119 -1.51 10.85 -0.11
CA VAL A 119 -0.82 9.68 0.44
C VAL A 119 -1.21 9.44 1.89
N LEU A 120 -1.35 10.53 2.67
CA LEU A 120 -1.78 10.46 4.07
C LEU A 120 -3.21 9.93 4.19
N GLY A 121 -4.11 10.31 3.28
CA GLY A 121 -5.54 10.13 3.46
C GLY A 121 -6.12 11.21 4.37
N ASP A 122 -7.44 11.42 4.30
CA ASP A 122 -8.12 12.49 5.05
C ASP A 122 -8.03 12.30 6.58
N ASP A 123 -7.89 11.06 7.05
CA ASP A 123 -7.70 10.67 8.44
C ASP A 123 -6.40 11.25 9.02
N PHE A 124 -5.25 10.86 8.47
CA PHE A 124 -3.95 11.34 8.94
C PHE A 124 -3.70 12.79 8.57
N TYR A 125 -4.19 13.26 7.42
CA TYR A 125 -4.11 14.66 7.05
C TYR A 125 -4.73 15.56 8.14
N THR A 126 -5.96 15.24 8.56
CA THR A 126 -6.66 16.03 9.57
C THR A 126 -5.96 15.95 10.93
N LEU A 127 -5.47 14.77 11.31
CA LEU A 127 -4.74 14.59 12.58
C LEU A 127 -3.44 15.38 12.61
N PHE A 128 -2.62 15.30 11.57
CA PHE A 128 -1.35 16.03 11.51
C PHE A 128 -1.53 17.53 11.38
N LEU A 129 -2.58 17.98 10.68
CA LEU A 129 -2.92 19.39 10.63
C LEU A 129 -3.25 19.93 12.03
N LYS A 130 -4.12 19.23 12.78
CA LYS A 130 -4.45 19.60 14.17
C LYS A 130 -3.23 19.56 15.09
N GLN A 131 -2.37 18.55 14.94
CA GLN A 131 -1.13 18.48 15.71
C GLN A 131 -0.23 19.68 15.42
N ALA A 132 -0.06 20.07 14.15
CA ALA A 132 0.72 21.23 13.77
C ALA A 132 0.11 22.55 14.30
N GLU A 133 -1.22 22.67 14.30
CA GLU A 133 -1.95 23.80 14.90
C GLU A 133 -1.69 23.88 16.42
N VAL A 134 -1.79 22.77 17.14
CA VAL A 134 -1.52 22.71 18.58
C VAL A 134 -0.06 23.06 18.89
N VAL A 135 0.89 22.66 18.04
CA VAL A 135 2.30 23.05 18.15
C VAL A 135 2.49 24.55 17.86
N LEU A 136 1.72 25.11 16.92
CA LEU A 136 1.71 26.56 16.65
C LEU A 136 1.16 27.36 17.83
N GLU A 137 0.11 26.88 18.49
CA GLU A 137 -0.38 27.47 19.74
C GLU A 137 0.67 27.39 20.83
N ALA A 138 1.35 26.25 20.96
CA ALA A 138 2.46 26.10 21.88
C ALA A 138 3.61 27.05 21.56
N ALA A 139 3.89 27.32 20.29
CA ALA A 139 4.90 28.30 19.88
C ALA A 139 4.55 29.73 20.30
N ASN A 140 3.28 30.10 20.18
CA ASN A 140 2.78 31.45 20.47
C ASN A 140 2.50 31.72 21.95
N ALA A 141 2.41 30.68 22.79
CA ALA A 141 2.24 30.86 24.23
C ALA A 141 3.50 31.52 24.86
N PRO A 142 3.37 32.35 25.92
CA PRO A 142 4.53 32.99 26.58
C PRO A 142 5.47 31.98 27.24
N SER A 143 4.91 30.94 27.87
CA SER A 143 5.66 29.85 28.50
C SER A 143 5.03 28.48 28.14
N PHE A 144 5.64 27.38 28.57
CA PHE A 144 5.03 26.05 28.45
C PHE A 144 4.01 25.78 29.56
N GLU A 145 4.16 26.43 30.72
CA GLU A 145 3.22 26.31 31.84
C GLU A 145 1.89 27.01 31.53
N ASP A 146 1.93 28.08 30.74
CA ASP A 146 0.74 28.80 30.25
C ASP A 146 0.03 28.09 29.09
N TRP A 147 0.67 27.09 28.49
CA TRP A 147 0.12 26.37 27.35
C TRP A 147 -0.88 25.30 27.81
N ARG A 148 -2.16 25.53 27.49
CA ARG A 148 -3.28 24.65 27.88
C ARG A 148 -3.46 23.43 26.96
N GLY A 149 -2.74 23.37 25.84
CA GLY A 149 -2.89 22.34 24.81
C GLY A 149 -2.21 21.00 25.15
N GLY A 150 -1.53 20.86 26.29
CA GLY A 150 -0.80 19.62 26.65
C GLY A 150 -1.65 18.36 26.65
N LYS A 151 -2.91 18.46 27.14
CA LYS A 151 -3.85 17.34 27.12
C LYS A 151 -4.32 17.01 25.70
N GLU A 152 -4.58 18.03 24.89
CA GLU A 152 -4.99 17.88 23.50
C GLU A 152 -3.88 17.26 22.65
N TRP A 153 -2.64 17.71 22.84
CA TRP A 153 -1.46 17.13 22.22
C TRP A 153 -1.33 15.63 22.51
N ALA A 154 -1.42 15.23 23.78
CA ALA A 154 -1.35 13.82 24.16
C ALA A 154 -2.50 12.99 23.56
N GLN A 155 -3.71 13.56 23.51
CA GLN A 155 -4.86 12.92 22.87
C GLN A 155 -4.65 12.73 21.36
N LEU A 156 -4.11 13.73 20.66
CA LEU A 156 -3.83 13.65 19.24
C LEU A 156 -2.71 12.65 18.93
N GLN A 157 -1.69 12.54 19.79
CA GLN A 157 -0.64 11.51 19.67
C GLN A 157 -1.24 10.11 19.82
N GLU A 158 -2.09 9.91 20.82
CA GLU A 158 -2.76 8.62 21.04
C GLU A 158 -3.73 8.29 19.88
N GLN A 159 -4.49 9.26 19.38
CA GLN A 159 -5.34 9.08 18.20
C GLN A 159 -4.52 8.71 16.96
N THR A 160 -3.34 9.32 16.77
CA THR A 160 -2.44 8.95 15.68
C THR A 160 -1.96 7.51 15.81
N ARG A 161 -1.60 7.09 17.03
CA ARG A 161 -1.20 5.70 17.32
C ARG A 161 -2.33 4.71 17.04
N LEU A 162 -3.54 4.99 17.51
CA LEU A 162 -4.73 4.15 17.29
C LEU A 162 -5.13 4.08 15.81
N THR A 163 -5.02 5.20 15.09
CA THR A 163 -5.31 5.25 13.65
C THR A 163 -4.27 4.47 12.86
N ALA A 164 -2.98 4.57 13.23
CA ALA A 164 -1.91 3.76 12.64
C ALA A 164 -2.09 2.26 12.94
N GLU A 165 -2.46 1.92 14.17
CA GLU A 165 -2.79 0.56 14.57
C GLU A 165 -3.92 -0.02 13.72
N ALA A 166 -5.00 0.73 13.52
CA ALA A 166 -6.13 0.31 12.69
C ALA A 166 -5.76 0.20 11.20
N ALA A 167 -4.98 1.14 10.66
CA ALA A 167 -4.61 1.20 9.26
C ALA A 167 -3.57 0.14 8.85
N PHE A 168 -2.62 -0.18 9.73
CA PHE A 168 -1.49 -1.07 9.43
C PHE A 168 -1.53 -2.39 10.18
N GLY A 169 -2.42 -2.56 11.16
CA GLY A 169 -2.56 -3.80 11.94
C GLY A 169 -1.31 -4.16 12.73
N LEU A 170 -0.62 -3.18 13.31
CA LEU A 170 0.69 -3.35 13.96
C LEU A 170 0.68 -4.41 15.08
N SER A 171 -0.42 -4.55 15.82
CA SER A 171 -0.64 -5.58 16.84
C SER A 171 -0.73 -7.01 16.31
N LYS A 172 -0.95 -7.19 15.00
CA LYS A 172 -0.99 -8.50 14.35
C LYS A 172 0.39 -8.95 13.87
N ILE A 173 1.39 -8.06 13.91
CA ILE A 173 2.78 -8.38 13.55
C ILE A 173 3.37 -9.19 14.71
N ARG A 174 3.61 -10.49 14.46
CA ARG A 174 4.37 -11.35 15.38
C ARG A 174 5.86 -11.16 15.10
N TRP A 175 6.60 -10.79 16.15
CA TRP A 175 8.05 -10.69 16.14
C TRP A 175 8.71 -12.04 16.37
#